data_AF-A0A1V2P0S0-F1
#
_entry.id   AF-A0A1V2P0S0-F1
#
_cell.length_a   1.000
_cell.length_b   1.000
_cell.length_c   1.000
_cell.angle_alpha   90.00
_cell.angle_beta   90.00
_cell.angle_gamma   90.00
#
_symmetry.space_group_name_H-M   'P 1'
#
loop_
_entity.id
_entity.type
_entity.pdbx_description
1 polymer ?
#
loop_
_entity_poly.entity_id
_entity_poly.type
_entity_poly.pdbx_seq_one_letter_code
_entity_poly.pdbx_strand_id
1 'polypeptide(L)'
;MTLVLGIGVRAGTPYRELRDLVNRALAGQEGSVGSVVTVQGRESEPGLQRLVASLNAQLLTATSLELAEQVVPTPSDQVGQLAGTASVAEAAVVLSGAELVVPKLKSPGATVAVGRLNAVAAPGYSLSDREVVHRVIAERRDVRRGFLDKPVDDELLTRVLEAAHRAPSVGLSQPWDFLLVRDVATRRKIHDLASAQRDAFAASLPADRRSAFDGLKIEAILDTPLNIAVTCDPGRGGRHVLGRHADPRTVWFSAAIAVQNLWLAARAEGLGVGWVSFFEPGEVAAVLGLPAHVDLVGYLCVGHVSEFGAAPELVRSGWAARRPLAWAVHQEQWGQRGLPGEEPSPAVAVQAAVAAAESPERVASGRQVVRVRVVDGGEVAEHLGDADVLVVQVGTERPAADFGVLWRPARTADEAVELGVEVARDLVLQGAGKLLVECVAESEIAERLTQGIRWGALACGAVANGQDEPETVSDSSA
;
A
#
# COMPACT_ATOMS: atom_id res chain seq x y z
N MET A 1 7.19 -21.91 -21.63
CA MET A 1 6.01 -22.78 -21.59
C MET A 1 6.23 -23.85 -20.55
N THR A 2 5.25 -24.13 -19.71
CA THR A 2 5.39 -25.09 -18.59
C THR A 2 4.80 -26.44 -19.01
N LEU A 3 5.62 -27.49 -18.94
CA LEU A 3 5.19 -28.86 -19.22
C LEU A 3 4.85 -29.58 -17.91
N VAL A 4 3.86 -30.46 -17.97
CA VAL A 4 3.47 -31.38 -16.89
C VAL A 4 3.77 -32.80 -17.34
N LEU A 5 4.47 -33.58 -16.53
CA LEU A 5 4.67 -35.00 -16.79
C LEU A 5 3.73 -35.83 -15.92
N GLY A 6 2.81 -36.57 -16.53
CA GLY A 6 2.07 -37.61 -15.82
C GLY A 6 2.85 -38.92 -15.88
N ILE A 7 3.20 -39.50 -14.73
CA ILE A 7 4.04 -40.70 -14.65
C ILE A 7 3.33 -41.80 -13.85
N GLY A 8 3.11 -42.94 -14.49
CA GLY A 8 2.79 -44.20 -13.83
C GLY A 8 4.07 -45.02 -13.67
N VAL A 9 4.40 -45.44 -12.45
CA VAL A 9 5.66 -46.15 -12.16
C VAL A 9 5.41 -47.42 -11.35
N ARG A 10 6.10 -48.51 -11.71
CA ARG A 10 6.15 -49.76 -10.94
C ARG A 10 7.22 -49.67 -9.84
N ALA A 11 7.04 -50.45 -8.78
CA ALA A 11 7.99 -50.50 -7.69
C ALA A 11 9.39 -50.90 -8.19
N GLY A 12 10.41 -50.12 -7.83
CA GLY A 12 11.80 -50.43 -8.16
C GLY A 12 12.21 -50.10 -9.60
N THR A 13 11.40 -49.38 -10.38
CA THR A 13 11.80 -48.94 -11.72
C THR A 13 13.06 -48.07 -11.66
N PRO A 14 14.14 -48.42 -12.39
CA PRO A 14 15.40 -47.68 -12.33
C PRO A 14 15.30 -46.26 -12.86
N TYR A 15 16.03 -45.33 -12.25
CA TYR A 15 16.13 -43.93 -12.72
C TYR A 15 16.51 -43.81 -14.21
N ARG A 16 17.44 -44.65 -14.68
CA ARG A 16 17.88 -44.62 -16.08
C ARG A 16 16.72 -44.88 -17.03
N GLU A 17 15.88 -45.86 -16.72
CA GLU A 17 14.71 -46.19 -17.53
C GLU A 17 13.69 -45.04 -17.57
N LEU A 18 13.41 -44.44 -16.40
CA LEU A 18 12.53 -43.28 -16.31
C LEU A 18 13.05 -42.08 -17.10
N ARG A 19 14.34 -41.76 -16.94
CA ARG A 19 14.99 -40.66 -17.67
C ARG A 19 14.96 -40.88 -19.17
N ASP A 20 15.28 -42.09 -19.63
CA ASP A 20 15.29 -42.39 -21.07
C ASP A 20 13.87 -42.36 -21.65
N LEU A 21 12.85 -42.79 -20.89
CA LEU A 21 11.44 -42.65 -21.28
C LEU A 21 10.98 -41.18 -21.33
N VAL A 22 11.33 -40.37 -20.32
CA VAL A 22 11.00 -38.94 -20.27
C VAL A 22 11.69 -38.17 -21.40
N ASN A 23 12.96 -38.44 -21.68
CA ASN A 23 13.69 -37.79 -22.78
C ASN A 23 13.02 -38.07 -24.14
N ARG A 24 12.51 -39.29 -24.35
CA ARG A 24 11.73 -39.60 -25.56
C ARG A 24 10.38 -38.88 -25.58
N ALA A 25 9.70 -38.80 -24.45
CA ALA A 25 8.42 -38.10 -24.35
C ALA A 25 8.55 -36.58 -24.59
N LEU A 26 9.68 -36.00 -24.16
CA LEU A 26 9.99 -34.58 -24.33
C LEU A 26 10.66 -34.25 -25.68
N ALA A 27 11.01 -35.25 -26.49
CA ALA A 27 11.66 -35.01 -27.78
C ALA A 27 10.75 -34.17 -28.69
N GLY A 28 11.23 -33.00 -29.10
CA GLY A 28 10.47 -32.05 -29.92
C GLY A 28 9.46 -31.19 -29.16
N GLN A 29 9.44 -31.24 -27.82
CA GLN A 29 8.64 -30.33 -26.99
C GLN A 29 9.47 -29.13 -26.55
N GLU A 30 8.93 -27.92 -26.72
CA GLU A 30 9.54 -26.70 -26.21
C GLU A 30 8.98 -26.34 -24.82
N GLY A 31 9.85 -26.06 -23.86
CA GLY A 31 9.47 -25.65 -22.51
C GLY A 31 10.25 -26.36 -21.41
N SER A 32 9.99 -25.95 -20.16
CA SER A 32 10.56 -26.58 -18.97
C SER A 32 9.48 -27.38 -18.25
N VAL A 33 9.84 -28.55 -17.72
CA VAL A 33 8.93 -29.35 -16.88
C VAL A 33 8.76 -28.63 -15.54
N GLY A 34 7.55 -28.14 -15.26
CA GLY A 34 7.23 -27.48 -13.99
C GLY A 34 6.79 -28.46 -12.91
N SER A 35 6.06 -29.51 -13.30
CA SER A 35 5.57 -30.52 -12.37
C SER A 35 5.59 -31.93 -12.94
N VAL A 36 5.73 -32.90 -12.03
CA VAL A 36 5.56 -34.33 -12.27
C VAL A 36 4.42 -34.80 -11.39
N VAL A 37 3.43 -35.45 -11.98
CA VAL A 37 2.23 -35.91 -11.28
C VAL A 37 2.14 -37.44 -11.37
N THR A 38 1.96 -38.09 -10.22
CA THR A 38 1.82 -39.55 -10.13
C THR A 38 0.65 -39.93 -9.21
N VAL A 39 0.36 -41.23 -9.12
CA VAL A 39 -0.63 -41.75 -8.17
C VAL A 39 -0.04 -41.80 -6.76
N GLN A 40 -0.84 -41.50 -5.74
CA GLN A 40 -0.45 -41.66 -4.33
C GLN A 40 0.11 -43.07 -4.03
N GLY A 41 1.08 -43.13 -3.14
CA GLY A 41 1.84 -44.34 -2.79
C GLY A 41 3.06 -44.59 -3.70
N ARG A 42 3.33 -43.72 -4.67
CA ARG A 42 4.52 -43.79 -5.57
C ARG A 42 5.50 -42.65 -5.39
N GLU A 43 5.15 -41.65 -4.60
CA GLU A 43 5.98 -40.48 -4.33
C GLU A 43 7.34 -40.84 -3.72
N SER A 44 7.46 -41.92 -2.97
CA SER A 44 8.72 -42.34 -2.34
C SER A 44 9.60 -43.23 -3.24
N GLU A 45 9.21 -43.52 -4.48
CA GLU A 45 10.01 -44.36 -5.39
C GLU A 45 11.35 -43.67 -5.70
N PRO A 46 12.51 -44.28 -5.38
CA PRO A 46 13.82 -43.63 -5.50
C PRO A 46 14.14 -43.14 -6.92
N GLY A 47 13.71 -43.91 -7.93
CA GLY A 47 13.87 -43.55 -9.34
C GLY A 47 13.10 -42.28 -9.72
N LEU A 48 11.88 -42.12 -9.17
CA LEU A 48 11.01 -40.97 -9.42
C LEU A 48 11.54 -39.72 -8.71
N GLN A 49 11.91 -39.83 -7.43
CA GLN A 49 12.50 -38.73 -6.66
C GLN A 49 13.75 -38.16 -7.35
N ARG A 50 14.64 -39.04 -7.80
CA ARG A 50 15.84 -38.62 -8.55
C ARG A 50 15.51 -37.96 -9.89
N LEU A 51 14.49 -38.43 -10.59
CA LEU A 51 14.00 -37.82 -11.83
C LEU A 51 13.47 -36.41 -11.59
N VAL A 52 12.57 -36.23 -10.63
CA VAL A 52 11.98 -34.94 -10.26
C VAL A 52 13.07 -33.93 -9.93
N ALA A 53 14.03 -34.32 -9.09
CA ALA A 53 15.17 -33.47 -8.73
C ALA A 53 16.01 -33.08 -9.95
N SER A 54 16.26 -34.02 -10.87
CA SER A 54 17.03 -33.72 -12.10
C SER A 54 16.32 -32.77 -13.07
N LEU A 55 14.99 -32.70 -13.00
CA LEU A 55 14.17 -31.80 -13.81
C LEU A 55 13.93 -30.44 -13.14
N ASN A 56 14.33 -30.28 -11.86
CA ASN A 56 13.95 -29.13 -11.02
C ASN A 56 12.44 -28.88 -11.01
N ALA A 57 11.64 -29.95 -10.97
CA ALA A 57 10.19 -29.92 -11.04
C ALA A 57 9.55 -30.15 -9.66
N GLN A 58 8.31 -29.71 -9.47
CA GLN A 58 7.50 -30.07 -8.29
C GLN A 58 6.89 -31.46 -8.46
N LEU A 59 6.97 -32.32 -7.44
CA LEU A 59 6.22 -33.59 -7.41
C LEU A 59 4.85 -33.37 -6.80
N LEU A 60 3.80 -33.77 -7.52
CA LEU A 60 2.42 -33.79 -7.05
C LEU A 60 1.87 -35.22 -7.11
N THR A 61 0.88 -35.51 -6.26
CA THR A 61 0.23 -36.82 -6.19
C THR A 61 -1.28 -36.68 -6.31
N ALA A 62 -1.91 -37.61 -7.00
CA ALA A 62 -3.36 -37.72 -7.11
C ALA A 62 -3.84 -39.08 -6.57
N THR A 63 -5.04 -39.11 -6.01
CA THR A 63 -5.71 -40.34 -5.60
C THR A 63 -6.15 -41.14 -6.82
N SER A 64 -6.28 -42.46 -6.68
CA SER A 64 -6.83 -43.30 -7.75
C SER A 64 -8.25 -42.90 -8.18
N LEU A 65 -9.06 -42.36 -7.26
CA LEU A 65 -10.41 -41.89 -7.55
C LEU A 65 -10.40 -40.65 -8.46
N GLU A 66 -9.62 -39.63 -8.12
CA GLU A 66 -9.47 -38.42 -8.94
C GLU A 66 -8.96 -38.77 -10.36
N LEU A 67 -8.05 -39.74 -10.46
CA LEU A 67 -7.53 -40.22 -11.74
C LEU A 67 -8.54 -41.08 -12.52
N ALA A 68 -9.49 -41.75 -11.86
CA ALA A 68 -10.50 -42.59 -12.51
C ALA A 68 -11.61 -41.77 -13.17
N GLU A 69 -11.86 -40.55 -12.67
CA GLU A 69 -12.85 -39.62 -13.22
C GLU A 69 -12.41 -38.97 -14.53
N GLN A 70 -11.11 -39.01 -14.84
CA GLN A 70 -10.58 -38.36 -16.04
C GLN A 70 -10.82 -39.18 -17.30
N VAL A 71 -11.37 -38.55 -18.32
CA VAL A 71 -11.46 -39.14 -19.66
C VAL A 71 -10.08 -39.10 -20.31
N VAL A 72 -9.52 -40.27 -20.59
CA VAL A 72 -8.17 -40.42 -21.14
C VAL A 72 -8.22 -41.03 -22.55
N PRO A 73 -7.35 -40.60 -23.47
CA PRO A 73 -7.40 -41.06 -24.86
C PRO A 73 -6.89 -42.49 -25.05
N THR A 74 -6.05 -42.98 -24.13
CA THR A 74 -5.50 -44.34 -24.20
C THR A 74 -5.80 -45.10 -22.91
N PRO A 75 -7.01 -45.66 -22.70
CA PRO A 75 -7.29 -46.46 -21.50
C PRO A 75 -6.47 -47.77 -21.46
N SER A 76 -6.40 -48.42 -20.30
CA SER A 76 -5.73 -49.72 -20.12
C SER A 76 -6.41 -50.56 -19.05
N ASP A 77 -7.04 -51.67 -19.45
CA ASP A 77 -7.77 -52.56 -18.55
C ASP A 77 -6.89 -53.12 -17.41
N GLN A 78 -5.64 -53.46 -17.71
CA GLN A 78 -4.67 -53.92 -16.72
C GLN A 78 -4.36 -52.85 -15.64
N VAL A 79 -4.36 -51.55 -16.01
CA VAL A 79 -4.13 -50.46 -15.06
C VAL A 79 -5.42 -50.20 -14.27
N GLY A 80 -6.59 -50.33 -14.90
CA GLY A 80 -7.88 -50.27 -14.22
C GLY A 80 -7.99 -51.30 -13.09
N GLN A 81 -7.54 -52.54 -13.34
CA GLN A 81 -7.55 -53.61 -12.33
C GLN A 81 -6.52 -53.40 -11.20
N LEU A 82 -5.36 -52.81 -11.48
CA LEU A 82 -4.24 -52.71 -10.53
C LEU A 82 -4.20 -51.39 -9.75
N ALA A 83 -4.58 -50.28 -10.39
CA ALA A 83 -4.44 -48.93 -9.85
C ALA A 83 -5.79 -48.20 -9.71
N GLY A 84 -6.89 -48.82 -10.12
CA GLY A 84 -8.24 -48.24 -10.00
C GLY A 84 -8.54 -47.12 -11.00
N THR A 85 -7.66 -46.86 -11.98
CA THR A 85 -7.82 -45.83 -13.02
C THR A 85 -7.49 -46.39 -14.41
N ALA A 86 -8.12 -45.87 -15.46
CA ALA A 86 -7.87 -46.27 -16.84
C ALA A 86 -6.45 -45.89 -17.33
N SER A 87 -5.79 -44.88 -16.74
CA SER A 87 -4.42 -44.47 -17.08
C SER A 87 -3.87 -43.54 -16.00
N VAL A 88 -2.79 -43.92 -15.30
CA VAL A 88 -2.15 -42.99 -14.35
C VAL A 88 -1.51 -41.81 -15.08
N ALA A 89 -0.75 -42.07 -16.15
CA ALA A 89 0.02 -41.04 -16.84
C ALA A 89 -0.87 -39.98 -17.52
N GLU A 90 -1.85 -40.38 -18.33
CA GLU A 90 -2.70 -39.41 -19.02
C GLU A 90 -3.71 -38.74 -18.08
N ALA A 91 -4.29 -39.48 -17.14
CA ALA A 91 -5.23 -38.88 -16.19
C ALA A 91 -4.53 -37.85 -15.30
N ALA A 92 -3.28 -38.11 -14.90
CA ALA A 92 -2.50 -37.16 -14.12
C ALA A 92 -2.22 -35.86 -14.88
N VAL A 93 -1.98 -35.95 -16.19
CA VAL A 93 -1.86 -34.76 -17.07
C VAL A 93 -3.18 -34.01 -17.14
N VAL A 94 -4.29 -34.68 -17.42
CA VAL A 94 -5.61 -34.06 -17.58
C VAL A 94 -6.10 -33.43 -16.28
N LEU A 95 -5.93 -34.12 -15.14
CA LEU A 95 -6.28 -33.64 -13.80
C LEU A 95 -5.54 -32.34 -13.44
N SER A 96 -4.32 -32.17 -13.96
CA SER A 96 -3.52 -30.95 -13.75
C SER A 96 -4.05 -29.73 -14.53
N GLY A 97 -5.12 -29.89 -15.32
CA GLY A 97 -5.62 -28.86 -16.24
C GLY A 97 -4.71 -28.62 -17.44
N ALA A 98 -3.74 -29.50 -17.68
CA ALA A 98 -2.83 -29.41 -18.82
C ALA A 98 -3.47 -30.00 -20.07
N GLU A 99 -3.24 -29.36 -21.22
CA GLU A 99 -3.58 -29.92 -22.52
C GLU A 99 -2.63 -31.09 -22.81
N LEU A 100 -3.14 -32.30 -23.02
CA LEU A 100 -2.32 -33.46 -23.34
C LEU A 100 -1.70 -33.30 -24.74
N VAL A 101 -0.38 -33.16 -24.80
CA VAL A 101 0.39 -32.96 -26.05
C VAL A 101 1.14 -34.21 -26.50
N VAL A 102 1.48 -35.09 -25.56
CA VAL A 102 2.07 -36.41 -25.86
C VAL A 102 1.27 -37.47 -25.09
N PRO A 103 0.51 -38.33 -25.79
CA PRO A 103 -0.16 -39.48 -25.19
C PRO A 103 0.82 -40.43 -24.49
N LYS A 104 0.32 -41.36 -23.65
CA LYS A 104 1.21 -42.19 -22.83
C LYS A 104 2.18 -43.01 -23.68
N LEU A 105 3.47 -42.81 -23.43
CA LEU A 105 4.55 -43.69 -23.86
C LEU A 105 4.82 -44.73 -22.78
N LYS A 106 5.23 -45.93 -23.18
CA LYS A 106 5.47 -47.06 -22.26
C LYS A 106 6.93 -47.51 -22.27
N SER A 107 7.34 -48.03 -21.13
CA SER A 107 8.56 -48.81 -20.87
C SER A 107 8.18 -50.04 -20.01
N PRO A 108 9.07 -51.03 -19.81
CA PRO A 108 8.79 -52.18 -18.94
C PRO A 108 8.32 -51.81 -17.51
N GLY A 109 8.86 -50.73 -16.93
CA GLY A 109 8.63 -50.32 -15.55
C GLY A 109 7.77 -49.06 -15.38
N ALA A 110 7.48 -48.31 -16.45
CA ALA A 110 6.78 -47.04 -16.35
C ALA A 110 6.02 -46.59 -17.60
N THR A 111 5.08 -45.68 -17.40
CA THR A 111 4.37 -44.93 -18.46
C THR A 111 4.51 -43.43 -18.22
N VAL A 112 4.72 -42.64 -19.28
CA VAL A 112 4.83 -41.18 -19.21
C VAL A 112 3.94 -40.54 -20.26
N ALA A 113 3.19 -39.53 -19.88
CA ALA A 113 2.46 -38.63 -20.77
C ALA A 113 2.93 -37.20 -20.54
N VAL A 114 2.82 -36.35 -21.57
CA VAL A 114 3.22 -34.94 -21.48
C VAL A 114 2.01 -34.05 -21.69
N GLY A 115 1.77 -33.17 -20.73
CA GLY A 115 0.83 -32.07 -20.81
C GLY A 115 1.54 -30.74 -20.99
N ARG A 116 0.84 -29.82 -21.63
CA ARG A 116 1.19 -28.42 -21.73
C ARG A 116 0.25 -27.62 -20.84
N LEU A 117 0.80 -27.00 -19.81
CA LEU A 117 0.05 -26.07 -18.98
C LEU A 117 -0.03 -24.74 -19.74
N ASN A 118 -1.23 -24.34 -20.15
CA ASN A 118 -1.46 -22.96 -20.54
C ASN A 118 -1.18 -22.07 -19.32
N ALA A 119 -0.65 -20.85 -19.54
CA ALA A 119 -0.38 -19.95 -18.43
C ALA A 119 -1.69 -19.57 -17.74
N VAL A 120 -2.05 -20.30 -16.68
CA VAL A 120 -3.15 -19.95 -15.80
C VAL A 120 -2.59 -18.96 -14.78
N ALA A 121 -3.30 -17.87 -14.54
CA ALA A 121 -2.93 -16.92 -13.49
C ALA A 121 -2.76 -17.67 -12.15
N ALA A 122 -1.72 -17.33 -11.39
CA ALA A 122 -1.53 -17.93 -10.07
C ALA A 122 -2.80 -17.73 -9.24
N PRO A 123 -3.33 -18.79 -8.59
CA PRO A 123 -4.53 -18.64 -7.79
C PRO A 123 -4.24 -17.68 -6.64
N GLY A 124 -5.14 -16.72 -6.42
CA GLY A 124 -5.13 -15.94 -5.18
C GLY A 124 -5.60 -16.78 -3.99
N TYR A 125 -5.46 -16.25 -2.77
CA TYR A 125 -5.97 -16.86 -1.54
C TYR A 125 -7.47 -17.17 -1.59
N SER A 126 -8.01 -17.92 -0.63
CA SER A 126 -9.46 -18.13 -0.52
C SER A 126 -10.21 -16.80 -0.33
N LEU A 127 -11.52 -16.76 -0.61
CA LEU A 127 -12.33 -15.54 -0.39
C LEU A 127 -12.29 -15.10 1.08
N SER A 128 -12.39 -16.03 2.02
CA SER A 128 -12.33 -15.71 3.46
C SER A 128 -10.99 -15.12 3.87
N ASP A 129 -9.88 -15.62 3.32
CA ASP A 129 -8.55 -15.08 3.63
C ASP A 129 -8.38 -13.68 3.06
N ARG A 130 -8.89 -13.42 1.85
CA ARG A 130 -8.89 -12.09 1.24
C ARG A 130 -9.71 -11.11 2.08
N GLU A 131 -10.90 -11.52 2.53
CA GLU A 131 -11.75 -10.70 3.42
C GLU A 131 -11.04 -10.36 4.73
N VAL A 132 -10.32 -11.31 5.33
CA VAL A 132 -9.51 -11.05 6.53
C VAL A 132 -8.42 -10.01 6.24
N VAL A 133 -7.68 -10.14 5.14
CA VAL A 133 -6.65 -9.17 4.74
C VAL A 133 -7.27 -7.77 4.56
N HIS A 134 -8.36 -7.66 3.81
CA HIS A 134 -9.04 -6.37 3.60
C HIS A 134 -9.58 -5.76 4.89
N ARG A 135 -10.11 -6.59 5.79
CA ARG A 135 -10.60 -6.15 7.10
C ARG A 135 -9.47 -5.61 7.97
N VAL A 136 -8.34 -6.31 8.06
CA VAL A 136 -7.17 -5.83 8.82
C VAL A 136 -6.68 -4.49 8.28
N ILE A 137 -6.58 -4.33 6.96
CA ILE A 137 -6.17 -3.07 6.32
C ILE A 137 -7.17 -1.95 6.63
N ALA A 138 -8.47 -2.21 6.53
CA ALA A 138 -9.52 -1.20 6.72
C ALA A 138 -9.69 -0.77 8.19
N GLU A 139 -9.56 -1.71 9.12
CA GLU A 139 -9.83 -1.50 10.55
C GLU A 139 -8.59 -1.11 11.36
N ARG A 140 -7.38 -1.25 10.80
CA ARG A 140 -6.15 -0.77 11.45
C ARG A 140 -6.27 0.72 11.77
N ARG A 141 -5.89 1.10 12.99
CA ARG A 141 -5.87 2.50 13.45
C ARG A 141 -4.48 2.94 13.85
N ASP A 142 -4.27 4.24 13.74
CA ASP A 142 -3.27 4.96 14.52
C ASP A 142 -3.86 5.26 15.89
N VAL A 143 -3.40 4.53 16.91
CA VAL A 143 -3.99 4.55 18.25
C VAL A 143 -3.22 5.52 19.13
N ARG A 144 -3.92 6.46 19.76
CA ARG A 144 -3.35 7.40 20.77
C ARG A 144 -4.00 7.30 22.15
N ARG A 145 -5.09 6.54 22.28
CA ARG A 145 -5.91 6.46 23.49
C ARG A 145 -6.34 5.01 23.73
N GLY A 146 -6.66 4.70 24.99
CA GLY A 146 -7.19 3.39 25.36
C GLY A 146 -6.16 2.28 25.44
N PHE A 147 -4.85 2.62 25.51
CA PHE A 147 -3.83 1.64 25.83
C PHE A 147 -4.00 1.14 27.27
N LEU A 148 -3.78 -0.15 27.45
CA LEU A 148 -3.86 -0.84 28.72
C LEU A 148 -2.48 -0.96 29.35
N ASP A 149 -2.41 -0.87 30.68
CA ASP A 149 -1.22 -1.20 31.47
C ASP A 149 -1.02 -2.72 31.54
N LYS A 150 -0.84 -3.34 30.38
CA LYS A 150 -0.58 -4.77 30.19
C LYS A 150 0.66 -4.91 29.31
N PRO A 151 1.72 -5.60 29.77
CA PRO A 151 2.93 -5.77 28.98
C PRO A 151 2.64 -6.53 27.68
N VAL A 152 3.41 -6.21 26.65
CA VAL A 152 3.42 -6.97 25.39
C VAL A 152 4.30 -8.20 25.59
N ASP A 153 3.74 -9.37 25.35
CA ASP A 153 4.46 -10.65 25.40
C ASP A 153 5.56 -10.73 24.33
N ASP A 154 6.70 -11.33 24.66
CA ASP A 154 7.86 -11.38 23.78
C ASP A 154 7.64 -12.29 22.56
N GLU A 155 6.89 -13.40 22.68
CA GLU A 155 6.58 -14.27 21.52
C GLU A 155 5.65 -13.54 20.55
N LEU A 156 4.65 -12.83 21.08
CA LEU A 156 3.76 -12.00 20.29
C LEU A 156 4.54 -10.89 19.58
N LEU A 157 5.41 -10.17 20.30
CA LEU A 157 6.24 -9.12 19.73
C LEU A 157 7.16 -9.67 18.63
N THR A 158 7.75 -10.85 18.82
CA THR A 158 8.56 -11.50 17.78
C THR A 158 7.76 -11.75 16.51
N ARG A 159 6.52 -12.27 16.58
CA ARG A 159 5.68 -12.46 15.38
C ARG A 159 5.41 -11.14 14.64
N VAL A 160 5.19 -10.07 15.38
CA VAL A 160 4.97 -8.72 14.83
C VAL A 160 6.24 -8.18 14.15
N LEU A 161 7.41 -8.35 14.75
CA LEU A 161 8.70 -7.95 14.17
C LEU A 161 9.10 -8.83 12.98
N GLU A 162 8.79 -10.12 12.99
CA GLU A 162 9.00 -11.02 11.85
C GLU A 162 8.17 -10.58 10.64
N ALA A 163 6.91 -10.15 10.86
CA ALA A 163 6.09 -9.59 9.79
C ALA A 163 6.72 -8.32 9.21
N ALA A 164 7.24 -7.43 10.06
CA ALA A 164 7.99 -6.24 9.64
C ALA A 164 9.21 -6.63 8.78
N HIS A 165 9.97 -7.63 9.22
CA HIS A 165 11.20 -8.09 8.55
C HIS A 165 10.94 -8.78 7.19
N ARG A 166 9.72 -9.25 6.93
CA ARG A 166 9.28 -9.79 5.63
C ARG A 166 8.92 -8.72 4.60
N ALA A 167 9.03 -7.44 4.93
CA ALA A 167 8.80 -6.37 3.97
C ALA A 167 9.78 -6.44 2.78
N PRO A 168 9.35 -6.06 1.57
CA PRO A 168 10.27 -5.85 0.47
C PRO A 168 11.23 -4.70 0.79
N SER A 169 12.44 -4.77 0.24
CA SER A 169 13.41 -3.67 0.30
C SER A 169 14.16 -3.54 -1.01
N VAL A 170 14.60 -2.32 -1.30
CA VAL A 170 15.45 -2.04 -2.46
C VAL A 170 16.69 -2.95 -2.42
N GLY A 171 16.86 -3.78 -3.45
CA GLY A 171 17.98 -4.71 -3.56
C GLY A 171 18.08 -5.73 -2.41
N LEU A 172 16.98 -6.05 -1.73
CA LEU A 172 16.97 -6.89 -0.53
C LEU A 172 17.91 -6.35 0.57
N SER A 173 18.10 -5.02 0.64
CA SER A 173 19.05 -4.38 1.56
C SER A 173 18.64 -4.45 3.03
N GLN A 174 17.34 -4.61 3.32
CA GLN A 174 16.76 -4.68 4.66
C GLN A 174 17.35 -3.60 5.60
N PRO A 175 17.25 -2.30 5.24
CA PRO A 175 18.01 -1.22 5.88
C PRO A 175 17.54 -0.90 7.31
N TRP A 176 16.43 -1.48 7.74
CA TRP A 176 15.78 -1.17 9.01
C TRP A 176 16.40 -1.88 10.21
N ASP A 177 16.34 -1.21 11.36
CA ASP A 177 16.49 -1.83 12.68
C ASP A 177 15.33 -1.40 13.59
N PHE A 178 15.08 -2.18 14.65
CA PHE A 178 13.97 -1.96 15.59
C PHE A 178 14.52 -1.85 17.02
N LEU A 179 14.59 -0.64 17.57
CA LEU A 179 15.02 -0.42 18.95
C LEU A 179 13.83 -0.43 19.89
N LEU A 180 13.79 -1.42 20.79
CA LEU A 180 12.71 -1.58 21.79
C LEU A 180 12.99 -0.69 23.01
N VAL A 181 12.09 0.25 23.29
CA VAL A 181 12.20 1.22 24.38
C VAL A 181 11.11 0.95 25.42
N ARG A 182 11.49 0.30 26.53
CA ARG A 182 10.59 0.03 27.67
C ARG A 182 10.82 0.99 28.84
N ASP A 183 12.06 1.45 29.00
CA ASP A 183 12.47 2.33 30.11
C ASP A 183 11.66 3.64 30.12
N VAL A 184 10.98 3.88 31.24
CA VAL A 184 10.12 5.05 31.40
C VAL A 184 10.92 6.36 31.42
N ALA A 185 12.17 6.35 31.90
CA ALA A 185 12.98 7.57 31.93
C ALA A 185 13.34 8.02 30.51
N THR A 186 13.70 7.08 29.64
CA THR A 186 13.92 7.33 28.20
C THR A 186 12.64 7.82 27.52
N ARG A 187 11.51 7.15 27.76
CA ARG A 187 10.22 7.55 27.18
C ARG A 187 9.77 8.95 27.64
N ARG A 188 10.02 9.35 28.89
CA ARG A 188 9.76 10.71 29.38
C ARG A 188 10.52 11.76 28.59
N LYS A 189 11.81 11.56 28.34
CA LYS A 189 12.60 12.50 27.53
C LYS A 189 12.01 12.69 26.13
N ILE A 190 11.56 11.61 25.49
CA ILE A 190 10.96 11.66 24.15
C ILE A 190 9.57 12.30 24.18
N HIS A 191 8.78 12.03 25.23
CA HIS A 191 7.51 12.70 25.47
C HIS A 191 7.67 14.21 25.64
N ASP A 192 8.73 14.66 26.32
CA ASP A 192 8.99 16.09 26.52
C ASP A 192 9.30 16.80 25.20
N LEU A 193 10.05 16.15 24.30
CA LEU A 193 10.25 16.63 22.91
C LEU A 193 8.91 16.70 22.16
N ALA A 194 8.09 15.64 22.28
CA ALA A 194 6.76 15.58 21.67
C ALA A 194 5.84 16.73 22.13
N SER A 195 5.90 17.05 23.42
CA SER A 195 5.11 18.10 24.05
C SER A 195 5.55 19.49 23.57
N ALA A 196 6.87 19.73 23.50
CA ALA A 196 7.40 21.01 23.03
C ALA A 196 6.98 21.30 21.57
N GLN A 197 7.08 20.31 20.68
CA GLN A 197 6.66 20.50 19.29
C GLN A 197 5.15 20.62 19.14
N ARG A 198 4.37 19.91 19.98
CA ARG A 198 2.91 20.07 20.03
C ARG A 198 2.55 21.52 20.35
N ASP A 199 3.20 22.12 21.35
CA ASP A 199 2.94 23.49 21.76
C ASP A 199 3.37 24.50 20.69
N ALA A 200 4.51 24.27 20.03
CA ALA A 200 4.95 25.08 18.89
C ALA A 200 3.95 25.03 17.73
N PHE A 201 3.49 23.84 17.34
CA PHE A 201 2.46 23.68 16.30
C PHE A 201 1.14 24.33 16.71
N ALA A 202 0.72 24.17 17.96
CA ALA A 202 -0.50 24.78 18.46
C ALA A 202 -0.41 26.32 18.43
N ALA A 203 0.77 26.90 18.68
CA ALA A 203 1.00 28.34 18.61
C ALA A 203 0.98 28.88 17.17
N SER A 204 1.24 28.03 16.16
CA SER A 204 1.18 28.42 14.75
C SER A 204 -0.20 28.32 14.12
N LEU A 205 -1.21 27.81 14.84
CA LEU A 205 -2.56 27.61 14.29
C LEU A 205 -3.44 28.86 14.44
N PRO A 206 -4.30 29.15 13.46
CA PRO A 206 -5.46 30.04 13.60
C PRO A 206 -6.32 29.67 14.81
N ALA A 207 -7.02 30.64 15.40
CA ALA A 207 -7.74 30.45 16.67
C ALA A 207 -8.81 29.33 16.63
N ASP A 208 -9.53 29.21 15.52
CA ASP A 208 -10.54 28.17 15.33
C ASP A 208 -9.91 26.77 15.15
N ARG A 209 -8.83 26.65 14.37
CA ARG A 209 -8.04 25.41 14.24
C ARG A 209 -7.37 25.03 15.54
N ARG A 210 -6.88 26.01 16.30
CA ARG A 210 -6.30 25.80 17.63
C ARG A 210 -7.32 25.17 18.58
N SER A 211 -8.53 25.71 18.63
CA SER A 211 -9.62 25.17 19.44
C SER A 211 -9.95 23.71 19.08
N ALA A 212 -10.00 23.38 17.78
CA ALA A 212 -10.18 22.00 17.33
C ALA A 212 -8.98 21.09 17.67
N PHE A 213 -7.76 21.61 17.58
CA PHE A 213 -6.52 20.88 17.85
C PHE A 213 -6.35 20.54 19.34
N ASP A 214 -6.74 21.44 20.24
CA ASP A 214 -6.52 21.25 21.69
C ASP A 214 -7.22 19.98 22.25
N GLY A 215 -8.31 19.53 21.62
CA GLY A 215 -8.98 18.28 21.96
C GLY A 215 -8.29 17.00 21.44
N LEU A 216 -7.32 17.13 20.53
CA LEU A 216 -6.64 16.00 19.91
C LEU A 216 -5.44 15.56 20.74
N LYS A 217 -5.30 14.24 20.87
CA LYS A 217 -4.08 13.63 21.40
C LYS A 217 -3.16 13.25 20.24
N ILE A 218 -1.89 13.60 20.35
CA ILE A 218 -0.89 13.48 19.28
C ILE A 218 0.08 12.31 19.47
N GLU A 219 0.14 11.74 20.68
CA GLU A 219 1.07 10.68 21.05
C GLU A 219 0.47 9.76 22.12
N ALA A 220 1.18 8.68 22.47
CA ALA A 220 0.86 7.79 23.60
C ALA A 220 2.13 7.17 24.20
N ILE A 221 3.23 7.94 24.21
CA ILE A 221 4.59 7.52 24.56
C ILE A 221 4.61 6.97 25.99
N LEU A 222 3.95 7.68 26.91
CA LEU A 222 3.90 7.31 28.33
C LEU A 222 2.76 6.34 28.67
N ASP A 223 1.68 6.30 27.88
CA ASP A 223 0.55 5.38 28.13
C ASP A 223 0.81 3.95 27.64
N THR A 224 1.85 3.76 26.84
CA THR A 224 2.20 2.44 26.29
C THR A 224 3.30 1.76 27.10
N PRO A 225 3.26 0.44 27.27
CA PRO A 225 4.33 -0.30 27.96
C PRO A 225 5.60 -0.45 27.09
N LEU A 226 5.48 -0.28 25.77
CA LEU A 226 6.55 -0.46 24.81
C LEU A 226 6.49 0.65 23.76
N ASN A 227 7.64 1.25 23.46
CA ASN A 227 7.83 2.00 22.22
C ASN A 227 8.86 1.31 21.33
N ILE A 228 8.78 1.53 20.03
CA ILE A 228 9.71 1.00 19.04
C ILE A 228 10.22 2.17 18.20
N ALA A 229 11.51 2.48 18.30
CA ALA A 229 12.16 3.36 17.35
C ALA A 229 12.59 2.53 16.14
N VAL A 230 11.99 2.81 14.99
CA VAL A 230 12.30 2.18 13.71
C VAL A 230 13.32 3.06 13.01
N THR A 231 14.48 2.50 12.70
CA THR A 231 15.60 3.24 12.11
C THR A 231 15.90 2.78 10.70
N CYS A 232 16.79 3.49 10.02
CA CYS A 232 17.33 3.15 8.71
C CYS A 232 18.84 3.37 8.74
N ASP A 233 19.62 2.38 8.30
CA ASP A 233 21.02 2.54 7.91
C ASP A 233 21.08 2.68 6.37
N PRO A 234 21.24 3.90 5.83
CA PRO A 234 21.27 4.11 4.38
C PRO A 234 22.49 3.45 3.70
N GLY A 235 23.55 3.17 4.47
CA GLY A 235 24.79 2.54 4.01
C GLY A 235 24.73 1.01 3.97
N ARG A 236 23.71 0.39 4.58
CA ARG A 236 23.56 -1.07 4.63
C ARG A 236 23.59 -1.69 3.22
N GLY A 237 24.26 -2.84 3.11
CA GLY A 237 24.49 -3.53 1.84
C GLY A 237 25.65 -2.98 0.98
N GLY A 238 26.37 -1.95 1.45
CA GLY A 238 27.55 -1.40 0.77
C GLY A 238 27.20 -0.69 -0.54
N ARG A 239 28.19 -0.38 -1.41
CA ARG A 239 28.00 0.51 -2.57
C ARG A 239 26.99 0.03 -3.63
N HIS A 240 26.85 -1.29 -3.81
CA HIS A 240 26.22 -1.88 -5.00
C HIS A 240 24.83 -2.51 -4.73
N VAL A 241 24.04 -1.88 -3.86
CA VAL A 241 22.64 -2.30 -3.63
C VAL A 241 21.82 -2.07 -4.90
N LEU A 242 21.22 -3.15 -5.41
CA LEU A 242 20.39 -3.14 -6.61
C LEU A 242 19.19 -2.20 -6.43
N GLY A 243 18.98 -1.28 -7.39
CA GLY A 243 17.86 -0.33 -7.36
C GLY A 243 18.09 0.95 -6.56
N ARG A 244 19.17 1.07 -5.77
CA ARG A 244 19.44 2.27 -4.95
C ARG A 244 20.20 3.39 -5.70
N HIS A 245 20.88 3.06 -6.80
CA HIS A 245 21.82 3.98 -7.44
C HIS A 245 21.21 5.31 -7.88
N ALA A 246 20.04 5.28 -8.51
CA ALA A 246 19.40 6.48 -9.05
C ALA A 246 18.67 7.31 -7.98
N ASP A 247 18.11 6.65 -6.96
CA ASP A 247 17.43 7.33 -5.85
C ASP A 247 17.79 6.66 -4.52
N PRO A 248 18.73 7.25 -3.75
CA PRO A 248 19.10 6.77 -2.44
C PRO A 248 17.93 6.71 -1.46
N ARG A 249 16.88 7.52 -1.62
CA ARG A 249 15.73 7.60 -0.68
C ARG A 249 14.95 6.29 -0.55
N THR A 250 15.11 5.40 -1.52
CA THR A 250 14.48 4.06 -1.55
C THR A 250 14.73 3.20 -0.31
N VAL A 251 15.82 3.43 0.43
CA VAL A 251 16.08 2.72 1.71
C VAL A 251 15.14 3.15 2.84
N TRP A 252 14.82 4.44 2.96
CA TRP A 252 13.84 4.93 3.94
C TRP A 252 12.42 4.47 3.56
N PHE A 253 12.08 4.42 2.27
CA PHE A 253 10.82 3.83 1.81
C PHE A 253 10.72 2.35 2.16
N SER A 254 11.83 1.61 2.04
CA SER A 254 11.90 0.21 2.45
C SER A 254 11.58 0.06 3.95
N ALA A 255 12.15 0.91 4.81
CA ALA A 255 11.83 0.93 6.24
C ALA A 255 10.36 1.29 6.53
N ALA A 256 9.78 2.25 5.80
CA ALA A 256 8.37 2.61 5.95
C ALA A 256 7.42 1.44 5.59
N ILE A 257 7.76 0.62 4.60
CA ILE A 257 7.00 -0.60 4.26
C ILE A 257 7.09 -1.63 5.40
N ALA A 258 8.26 -1.78 6.03
CA ALA A 258 8.43 -2.61 7.22
C ALA A 258 7.53 -2.16 8.38
N VAL A 259 7.40 -0.84 8.59
CA VAL A 259 6.45 -0.29 9.58
C VAL A 259 5.01 -0.66 9.23
N GLN A 260 4.61 -0.58 7.96
CA GLN A 260 3.24 -0.92 7.59
C GLN A 260 2.93 -2.42 7.82
N ASN A 261 3.87 -3.32 7.54
CA ASN A 261 3.72 -4.74 7.87
C ASN A 261 3.59 -4.96 9.37
N LEU A 262 4.48 -4.33 10.18
CA LEU A 262 4.41 -4.35 11.64
C LEU A 262 3.02 -3.96 12.12
N TRP A 263 2.47 -2.87 11.58
CA TRP A 263 1.20 -2.32 12.01
C TRP A 263 0.01 -3.21 11.67
N LEU A 264 0.02 -3.85 10.49
CA LEU A 264 -1.02 -4.80 10.10
C LEU A 264 -0.96 -6.06 10.95
N ALA A 265 0.23 -6.61 11.21
CA ALA A 265 0.42 -7.76 12.09
C ALA A 265 -0.02 -7.45 13.53
N ALA A 266 0.37 -6.28 14.06
CA ALA A 266 -0.07 -5.80 15.37
C ALA A 266 -1.61 -5.75 15.46
N ARG A 267 -2.29 -5.21 14.44
CA ARG A 267 -3.76 -5.18 14.41
C ARG A 267 -4.38 -6.57 14.42
N ALA A 268 -3.78 -7.54 13.71
CA ALA A 268 -4.23 -8.92 13.69
C ALA A 268 -4.05 -9.62 15.05
N GLU A 269 -2.98 -9.30 15.79
CA GLU A 269 -2.68 -9.79 17.14
C GLU A 269 -3.43 -9.03 18.25
N GLY A 270 -4.24 -8.02 17.90
CA GLY A 270 -5.00 -7.21 18.87
C GLY A 270 -4.17 -6.15 19.61
N LEU A 271 -2.99 -5.78 19.08
CA LEU A 271 -2.20 -4.66 19.55
C LEU A 271 -2.59 -3.35 18.84
N GLY A 272 -2.67 -2.28 19.63
CA GLY A 272 -2.66 -0.92 19.13
C GLY A 272 -1.24 -0.48 18.78
N VAL A 273 -1.13 0.32 17.72
CA VAL A 273 0.11 1.00 17.35
C VAL A 273 -0.24 2.44 16.98
N GLY A 274 0.53 3.40 17.48
CA GLY A 274 0.45 4.82 17.15
C GLY A 274 1.80 5.37 16.73
N TRP A 275 1.86 6.06 15.60
CA TRP A 275 3.07 6.71 15.11
C TRP A 275 3.15 8.13 15.68
N VAL A 276 4.29 8.48 16.27
CA VAL A 276 4.58 9.83 16.75
C VAL A 276 5.65 10.49 15.87
N SER A 277 5.37 11.71 15.43
CA SER A 277 6.26 12.53 14.60
C SER A 277 6.28 14.01 15.02
N PHE A 278 5.86 14.31 16.26
CA PHE A 278 5.88 15.65 16.83
C PHE A 278 7.25 15.95 17.45
N PHE A 279 8.34 15.79 16.73
CA PHE A 279 9.69 16.12 17.20
C PHE A 279 10.64 16.14 16.00
N GLU A 280 11.81 16.72 16.16
CA GLU A 280 12.86 16.56 15.15
C GLU A 280 13.52 15.18 15.29
N PRO A 281 13.67 14.40 14.19
CA PRO A 281 14.25 13.06 14.26
C PRO A 281 15.64 13.01 14.92
N GLY A 282 16.45 14.05 14.73
CA GLY A 282 17.78 14.18 15.32
C GLY A 282 17.78 14.30 16.86
N GLU A 283 16.76 14.92 17.44
CA GLU A 283 16.65 15.05 18.90
C GLU A 283 16.34 13.69 19.55
N VAL A 284 15.43 12.93 18.95
CA VAL A 284 15.12 11.56 19.41
C VAL A 284 16.32 10.65 19.19
N ALA A 285 17.03 10.76 18.07
CA ALA A 285 18.27 10.02 17.82
C ALA A 285 19.33 10.29 18.91
N ALA A 286 19.48 11.55 19.33
CA ALA A 286 20.38 11.92 20.42
C ALA A 286 19.95 11.34 21.77
N VAL A 287 18.66 11.37 22.11
CA VAL A 287 18.13 10.76 23.34
C VAL A 287 18.36 9.25 23.37
N LEU A 288 18.22 8.57 22.23
CA LEU A 288 18.40 7.13 22.09
C LEU A 288 19.87 6.72 21.89
N GLY A 289 20.79 7.67 21.72
CA GLY A 289 22.20 7.40 21.46
C GLY A 289 22.43 6.66 20.13
N LEU A 290 21.65 6.97 19.09
CA LEU A 290 21.80 6.32 17.79
C LEU A 290 23.17 6.67 17.17
N PRO A 291 23.82 5.72 16.46
CA PRO A 291 25.00 6.02 15.67
C PRO A 291 24.73 7.10 14.63
N ALA A 292 25.72 7.96 14.33
CA ALA A 292 25.55 9.11 13.43
C ALA A 292 25.16 8.78 11.97
N HIS A 293 25.27 7.52 11.55
CA HIS A 293 24.86 7.05 10.22
C HIS A 293 23.47 6.39 10.21
N VAL A 294 22.82 6.30 11.37
CA VAL A 294 21.53 5.65 11.54
C VAL A 294 20.47 6.73 11.73
N ASP A 295 19.51 6.78 10.82
CA ASP A 295 18.43 7.75 10.85
C ASP A 295 17.20 7.16 11.53
N LEU A 296 16.47 7.99 12.30
CA LEU A 296 15.15 7.62 12.79
C LEU A 296 14.13 7.75 11.64
N VAL A 297 13.39 6.67 11.37
CA VAL A 297 12.30 6.66 10.39
C VAL A 297 10.96 6.90 11.08
N GLY A 298 10.72 6.26 12.22
CA GLY A 298 9.46 6.40 12.96
C GLY A 298 9.58 5.98 14.41
N TYR A 299 8.79 6.60 15.28
CA TYR A 299 8.67 6.23 16.68
C TYR A 299 7.26 5.73 16.98
N LEU A 300 7.15 4.46 17.34
CA LEU A 300 5.88 3.76 17.46
C LEU A 300 5.55 3.49 18.92
N CYS A 301 4.36 3.87 19.37
CA CYS A 301 3.79 3.47 20.65
C CYS A 301 3.03 2.16 20.46
N VAL A 302 3.34 1.11 21.22
CA VAL A 302 2.79 -0.24 21.03
C VAL A 302 2.25 -0.80 22.34
N GLY A 303 1.04 -1.37 22.31
CA GLY A 303 0.43 -1.98 23.50
C GLY A 303 -0.94 -2.58 23.26
N HIS A 304 -1.47 -3.29 24.26
CA HIS A 304 -2.85 -3.75 24.23
C HIS A 304 -3.80 -2.56 24.35
N VAL A 305 -4.96 -2.65 23.71
CA VAL A 305 -5.98 -1.59 23.73
C VAL A 305 -7.32 -2.11 24.21
N SER A 306 -8.11 -1.26 24.86
CA SER A 306 -9.48 -1.57 25.25
C SER A 306 -10.42 -1.72 24.05
N GLU A 307 -10.17 -0.95 22.99
CA GLU A 307 -10.97 -0.95 21.77
C GLU A 307 -10.21 -0.37 20.58
N PHE A 308 -10.66 -0.69 19.36
CA PHE A 308 -10.26 0.00 18.14
C PHE A 308 -11.45 0.83 17.64
N GLY A 309 -11.24 2.13 17.43
CA GLY A 309 -12.33 2.98 16.98
C GLY A 309 -12.83 2.64 15.56
N ALA A 310 -14.09 2.98 15.28
CA ALA A 310 -14.78 2.61 14.03
C ALA A 310 -14.37 3.43 12.77
N ALA A 311 -13.67 4.56 12.94
CA ALA A 311 -13.13 5.42 11.87
C ALA A 311 -11.80 6.07 12.31
N PRO A 312 -10.99 6.72 11.46
CA PRO A 312 -9.79 7.43 11.92
C PRO A 312 -10.15 8.52 12.94
N GLU A 313 -9.33 8.73 13.98
CA GLU A 313 -9.62 9.72 15.03
C GLU A 313 -9.79 11.14 14.46
N LEU A 314 -8.97 11.51 13.47
CA LEU A 314 -9.07 12.81 12.79
C LEU A 314 -10.37 12.98 11.98
N VAL A 315 -10.96 11.87 11.51
CA VAL A 315 -12.28 11.89 10.86
C VAL A 315 -13.38 12.03 11.90
N ARG A 316 -13.31 11.26 12.99
CA ARG A 316 -14.33 11.31 14.05
C ARG A 316 -14.39 12.64 14.79
N SER A 317 -13.24 13.31 14.93
CA SER A 317 -13.14 14.63 15.54
C SER A 317 -13.51 15.78 14.60
N GLY A 318 -13.70 15.50 13.30
CA GLY A 318 -13.92 16.53 12.29
C GLY A 318 -12.67 17.33 11.92
N TRP A 319 -11.48 16.89 12.34
CA TRP A 319 -10.22 17.56 11.97
C TRP A 319 -9.93 17.47 10.48
N ALA A 320 -10.21 16.30 9.87
CA ALA A 320 -10.04 16.07 8.44
C ALA A 320 -10.97 14.96 7.92
N ALA A 321 -11.39 15.04 6.66
CA ALA A 321 -12.18 14.03 5.96
C ALA A 321 -11.32 13.14 5.03
N ARG A 322 -11.81 11.95 4.68
CA ARG A 322 -11.14 11.06 3.74
C ARG A 322 -11.35 11.53 2.31
N ARG A 323 -10.28 11.55 1.52
CA ARG A 323 -10.32 11.70 0.07
C ARG A 323 -10.95 10.46 -0.60
N PRO A 324 -11.91 10.62 -1.52
CA PRO A 324 -12.38 9.56 -2.41
C PRO A 324 -11.24 8.94 -3.24
N LEU A 325 -11.34 7.63 -3.51
CA LEU A 325 -10.33 6.91 -4.29
C LEU A 325 -10.20 7.46 -5.71
N ALA A 326 -11.30 7.78 -6.37
CA ALA A 326 -11.32 8.31 -7.74
C ALA A 326 -10.48 9.57 -7.91
N TRP A 327 -10.28 10.35 -6.83
CA TRP A 327 -9.39 11.50 -6.90
C TRP A 327 -7.93 11.06 -7.03
N ALA A 328 -7.51 9.98 -6.39
CA ALA A 328 -6.12 9.52 -6.39
C ALA A 328 -5.75 8.67 -7.62
N VAL A 329 -6.73 8.26 -8.44
CA VAL A 329 -6.51 7.43 -9.62
C VAL A 329 -6.47 8.30 -10.87
N HIS A 330 -5.41 8.13 -11.65
CA HIS A 330 -5.23 8.76 -12.96
C HIS A 330 -5.03 7.66 -14.01
N GLN A 331 -5.66 7.82 -15.18
CA GLN A 331 -5.53 6.89 -16.30
C GLN A 331 -4.61 7.48 -17.35
N GLU A 332 -3.46 6.82 -17.59
CA GLU A 332 -2.39 7.18 -18.54
C GLU A 332 -1.68 8.52 -18.30
N GLN A 333 -2.42 9.60 -18.04
CA GLN A 333 -1.94 10.96 -17.90
C GLN A 333 -2.39 11.57 -16.57
N TRP A 334 -1.50 12.37 -15.96
CA TRP A 334 -1.88 13.17 -14.80
C TRP A 334 -3.04 14.11 -15.15
N GLY A 335 -3.98 14.27 -14.23
CA GLY A 335 -5.24 15.01 -14.43
C GLY A 335 -6.40 14.19 -15.02
N GLN A 336 -6.15 13.08 -15.72
CA GLN A 336 -7.20 12.23 -16.28
C GLN A 336 -7.72 11.24 -15.23
N ARG A 337 -8.73 11.63 -14.45
CA ARG A 337 -9.18 10.89 -13.26
C ARG A 337 -10.38 9.98 -13.53
N GLY A 338 -10.46 8.88 -12.79
CA GLY A 338 -11.57 7.92 -12.85
C GLY A 338 -11.16 6.56 -12.32
N LEU A 339 -12.10 5.77 -11.80
CA LEU A 339 -11.79 4.40 -11.39
C LEU A 339 -11.53 3.51 -12.61
N PRO A 340 -10.82 2.38 -12.45
CA PRO A 340 -10.63 1.44 -13.55
C PRO A 340 -11.97 1.00 -14.17
N GLY A 341 -12.12 1.19 -15.48
CA GLY A 341 -13.34 0.87 -16.24
C GLY A 341 -14.31 2.04 -16.43
N GLU A 342 -14.04 3.21 -15.84
CA GLU A 342 -14.79 4.45 -16.09
C GLU A 342 -14.10 5.32 -17.14
N GLU A 343 -14.88 6.17 -17.83
CA GLU A 343 -14.37 7.20 -18.75
C GLU A 343 -13.56 8.27 -17.98
N PRO A 344 -12.28 8.50 -18.31
CA PRO A 344 -11.45 9.49 -17.63
C PRO A 344 -12.02 10.91 -17.76
N SER A 345 -11.92 11.69 -16.67
CA SER A 345 -12.44 13.06 -16.59
C SER A 345 -11.49 14.01 -15.83
N PRO A 346 -11.49 15.32 -16.14
CA PRO A 346 -10.72 16.33 -15.40
C PRO A 346 -11.12 16.45 -13.91
N ALA A 347 -10.26 17.04 -13.07
CA ALA A 347 -10.51 17.07 -11.62
C ALA A 347 -11.80 17.78 -11.23
N VAL A 348 -12.13 18.91 -11.89
CA VAL A 348 -13.36 19.67 -11.60
C VAL A 348 -14.61 18.82 -11.82
N ALA A 349 -14.64 18.04 -12.91
CA ALA A 349 -15.77 17.18 -13.24
C ALA A 349 -15.93 16.05 -12.22
N VAL A 350 -14.83 15.38 -11.87
CA VAL A 350 -14.85 14.33 -10.84
C VAL A 350 -15.26 14.91 -9.48
N GLN A 351 -14.80 16.12 -9.14
CA GLN A 351 -15.18 16.79 -7.90
C GLN A 351 -16.68 17.09 -7.85
N ALA A 352 -17.24 17.66 -8.91
CA ALA A 352 -18.68 17.94 -8.99
C ALA A 352 -19.53 16.66 -8.91
N ALA A 353 -19.08 15.58 -9.56
CA ALA A 353 -19.75 14.28 -9.51
C ALA A 353 -19.73 13.68 -8.09
N VAL A 354 -18.61 13.76 -7.38
CA VAL A 354 -18.51 13.32 -5.98
C VAL A 354 -19.45 14.14 -5.10
N ALA A 355 -19.43 15.47 -5.21
CA ALA A 355 -20.29 16.32 -4.39
C ALA A 355 -21.78 16.07 -4.65
N ALA A 356 -22.18 15.81 -5.89
CA ALA A 356 -23.56 15.46 -6.23
C ALA A 356 -24.00 14.11 -5.63
N ALA A 357 -23.07 13.18 -5.41
CA ALA A 357 -23.35 11.88 -4.81
C ALA A 357 -23.40 11.90 -3.27
N GLU A 358 -22.85 12.93 -2.62
CA GLU A 358 -22.85 13.08 -1.16
C GLU A 358 -24.07 13.88 -0.66
N SER A 359 -24.63 13.52 0.51
CA SER A 359 -25.79 14.22 1.07
C SER A 359 -25.45 15.65 1.53
N PRO A 360 -26.35 16.65 1.37
CA PRO A 360 -26.10 18.06 1.66
C PRO A 360 -25.60 18.37 3.09
N GLU A 361 -25.92 17.50 4.06
CA GLU A 361 -25.58 17.67 5.48
C GLU A 361 -24.06 17.52 5.78
N ARG A 362 -23.27 16.86 4.92
CA ARG A 362 -21.80 16.74 5.10
C ARG A 362 -21.03 17.98 4.68
N VAL A 363 -21.54 18.68 3.66
CA VAL A 363 -20.88 19.82 3.01
C VAL A 363 -20.96 21.09 3.87
N ALA A 364 -21.93 21.17 4.78
CA ALA A 364 -22.25 22.37 5.57
C ALA A 364 -21.53 22.50 6.93
N SER A 365 -20.48 21.72 7.22
CA SER A 365 -19.83 21.74 8.56
C SER A 365 -18.60 22.65 8.68
N GLY A 366 -18.10 23.18 7.56
CA GLY A 366 -16.91 24.04 7.56
C GLY A 366 -17.17 25.39 8.23
N ARG A 367 -16.64 25.57 9.45
CA ARG A 367 -16.69 26.85 10.18
C ARG A 367 -15.49 27.74 9.90
N GLN A 368 -14.43 27.18 9.33
CA GLN A 368 -13.17 27.87 9.12
C GLN A 368 -13.21 28.73 7.86
N VAL A 369 -12.73 29.96 8.00
CA VAL A 369 -12.39 30.86 6.89
C VAL A 369 -10.89 30.77 6.67
N VAL A 370 -10.46 30.38 5.47
CA VAL A 370 -9.04 30.35 5.08
C VAL A 370 -8.79 31.47 4.09
N ARG A 371 -7.80 32.33 4.36
CA ARG A 371 -7.31 33.29 3.36
C ARG A 371 -6.24 32.62 2.53
N VAL A 372 -6.34 32.73 1.22
CA VAL A 372 -5.37 32.16 0.28
C VAL A 372 -4.79 33.28 -0.54
N ARG A 373 -3.46 33.42 -0.49
CA ARG A 373 -2.73 34.39 -1.30
C ARG A 373 -1.94 33.66 -2.37
N VAL A 374 -2.25 33.94 -3.62
CA VAL A 374 -1.54 33.37 -4.78
C VAL A 374 -0.44 34.33 -5.20
N VAL A 375 0.80 33.84 -5.19
CA VAL A 375 2.00 34.60 -5.55
C VAL A 375 2.81 33.86 -6.62
N ASP A 376 3.53 34.61 -7.44
CA ASP A 376 4.39 34.09 -8.51
C ASP A 376 5.77 34.76 -8.40
N GLY A 377 6.81 33.98 -8.10
CA GLY A 377 8.13 34.50 -7.73
C GLY A 377 8.14 35.31 -6.41
N GLY A 378 9.27 35.97 -6.12
CA GLY A 378 9.43 36.90 -4.97
C GLY A 378 9.84 36.26 -3.62
N GLU A 379 10.19 37.11 -2.64
CA GLU A 379 10.50 36.68 -1.27
C GLU A 379 9.22 36.36 -0.50
N VAL A 380 8.95 35.06 -0.30
CA VAL A 380 7.73 34.58 0.38
C VAL A 380 7.62 35.05 1.83
N ALA A 381 8.76 35.38 2.46
CA ALA A 381 8.81 35.89 3.83
C ALA A 381 7.94 37.14 4.04
N GLU A 382 7.75 37.96 3.01
CA GLU A 382 6.89 39.16 3.06
C GLU A 382 5.40 38.83 3.22
N HIS A 383 5.00 37.59 2.93
CA HIS A 383 3.60 37.15 2.95
C HIS A 383 3.27 36.19 4.10
N LEU A 384 4.27 35.75 4.89
CA LEU A 384 4.12 34.75 5.96
C LEU A 384 3.81 35.34 7.35
N GLY A 385 3.70 36.66 7.45
CA GLY A 385 3.45 37.36 8.73
C GLY A 385 2.04 37.21 9.31
N ASP A 386 1.11 36.58 8.58
CA ASP A 386 -0.28 36.33 9.01
C ASP A 386 -0.54 34.82 9.02
N ALA A 387 -0.75 34.24 10.21
CA ALA A 387 -1.03 32.81 10.39
C ALA A 387 -2.34 32.35 9.72
N ASP A 388 -3.24 33.30 9.40
CA ASP A 388 -4.52 33.02 8.74
C ASP A 388 -4.39 32.96 7.20
N VAL A 389 -3.20 33.25 6.65
CA VAL A 389 -2.94 33.29 5.20
C VAL A 389 -2.13 32.07 4.76
N LEU A 390 -2.75 31.24 3.93
CA LEU A 390 -2.03 30.25 3.13
C LEU A 390 -1.43 30.93 1.91
N VAL A 391 -0.10 30.89 1.77
CA VAL A 391 0.57 31.36 0.56
C VAL A 391 0.69 30.19 -0.42
N VAL A 392 0.13 30.34 -1.63
CA VAL A 392 0.30 29.38 -2.72
C VAL A 392 1.25 29.98 -3.75
N GLN A 393 2.42 29.38 -3.91
CA GLN A 393 3.46 29.88 -4.81
C GLN A 393 3.62 28.96 -6.02
N VAL A 394 3.56 29.54 -7.22
CA VAL A 394 3.63 28.83 -8.52
C VAL A 394 4.96 28.95 -9.26
N GLY A 395 5.90 29.75 -8.71
CA GLY A 395 7.21 29.97 -9.31
C GLY A 395 8.01 28.68 -9.49
N THR A 396 8.97 28.69 -10.43
CA THR A 396 9.78 27.51 -10.77
C THR A 396 10.81 27.14 -9.71
N GLU A 397 11.14 28.05 -8.80
CA GLU A 397 12.08 27.84 -7.69
C GLU A 397 11.34 27.57 -6.40
N ARG A 398 11.73 26.49 -5.70
CA ARG A 398 11.17 26.15 -4.39
C ARG A 398 11.64 27.18 -3.35
N PRO A 399 10.73 27.83 -2.60
CA PRO A 399 11.10 28.74 -1.54
C PRO A 399 11.79 27.99 -0.39
N ALA A 400 12.68 28.67 0.32
CA ALA A 400 13.38 28.12 1.48
C ALA A 400 12.49 27.95 2.73
N ALA A 401 11.29 28.55 2.73
CA ALA A 401 10.34 28.46 3.84
C ALA A 401 9.52 27.15 3.75
N ASP A 402 9.55 26.34 4.81
CA ASP A 402 8.97 24.98 4.83
C ASP A 402 7.65 24.87 5.64
N PHE A 403 7.14 25.97 6.18
CA PHE A 403 5.87 26.02 6.91
C PHE A 403 5.01 27.21 6.44
N GLY A 404 3.75 26.96 6.04
CA GLY A 404 2.79 28.00 5.63
C GLY A 404 2.79 28.36 4.14
N VAL A 405 3.74 27.82 3.35
CA VAL A 405 3.80 28.00 1.89
C VAL A 405 3.49 26.69 1.20
N LEU A 406 2.42 26.67 0.41
CA LEU A 406 2.16 25.60 -0.53
C LEU A 406 2.84 25.96 -1.86
N TRP A 407 4.07 25.48 -2.04
CA TRP A 407 4.78 25.63 -3.30
C TRP A 407 4.51 24.46 -4.24
N ARG A 408 4.07 24.76 -5.46
CA ARG A 408 4.02 23.79 -6.56
C ARG A 408 4.24 24.51 -7.89
N PRO A 409 5.24 24.10 -8.70
CA PRO A 409 5.45 24.71 -10.00
C PRO A 409 4.29 24.30 -10.93
N ALA A 410 3.69 25.27 -11.62
CA ALA A 410 2.74 25.03 -12.70
C ALA A 410 3.37 25.50 -14.02
N ARG A 411 3.42 24.62 -15.02
CA ARG A 411 4.07 24.89 -16.31
C ARG A 411 3.10 25.45 -17.35
N THR A 412 1.80 25.22 -17.15
CA THR A 412 0.74 25.65 -18.06
C THR A 412 -0.46 26.20 -17.29
N ALA A 413 -1.29 27.00 -17.98
CA ALA A 413 -2.54 27.52 -17.45
C ALA A 413 -3.51 26.40 -16.99
N ASP A 414 -3.52 25.26 -17.68
CA ASP A 414 -4.40 24.13 -17.32
C ASP A 414 -3.86 23.37 -16.11
N GLU A 415 -2.54 23.20 -16.00
CA GLU A 415 -1.90 22.69 -14.77
C GLU A 415 -2.21 23.59 -13.57
N ALA A 416 -2.24 24.91 -13.77
CA ALA A 416 -2.57 25.88 -12.74
C ALA A 416 -4.02 25.75 -12.25
N VAL A 417 -4.99 25.58 -13.17
CA VAL A 417 -6.40 25.34 -12.80
C VAL A 417 -6.54 24.03 -12.02
N GLU A 418 -5.97 22.93 -12.53
CA GLU A 418 -6.02 21.62 -11.88
C GLU A 418 -5.41 21.68 -10.47
N LEU A 419 -4.28 22.37 -10.33
CA LEU A 419 -3.66 22.63 -9.04
C LEU A 419 -4.60 23.41 -8.13
N GLY A 420 -5.17 24.53 -8.59
CA GLY A 420 -6.09 25.32 -7.79
C GLY A 420 -7.27 24.50 -7.26
N VAL A 421 -7.82 23.62 -8.10
CA VAL A 421 -8.91 22.71 -7.73
C VAL A 421 -8.46 21.73 -6.64
N GLU A 422 -7.25 21.16 -6.75
CA GLU A 422 -6.67 20.31 -5.70
C GLU A 422 -6.46 21.06 -4.38
N VAL A 423 -5.94 22.29 -4.42
CA VAL A 423 -5.71 23.11 -3.22
C VAL A 423 -7.03 23.36 -2.49
N ALA A 424 -8.05 23.84 -3.19
CA ALA A 424 -9.35 24.14 -2.59
C ALA A 424 -9.97 22.89 -1.95
N ARG A 425 -9.93 21.78 -2.68
CA ARG A 425 -10.44 20.49 -2.21
C ARG A 425 -9.73 20.00 -0.95
N ASP A 426 -8.40 20.07 -0.92
CA ASP A 426 -7.62 19.62 0.23
C ASP A 426 -7.90 20.52 1.46
N LEU A 427 -8.09 21.83 1.26
CA LEU A 427 -8.52 22.75 2.31
C LEU A 427 -9.92 22.45 2.84
N VAL A 428 -10.88 22.13 1.97
CA VAL A 428 -12.25 21.75 2.40
C VAL A 428 -12.24 20.42 3.16
N LEU A 429 -11.46 19.43 2.71
CA LEU A 429 -11.26 18.19 3.47
C LEU A 429 -10.63 18.44 4.85
N GLN A 430 -9.92 19.55 5.05
CA GLN A 430 -9.35 19.96 6.33
C GLN A 430 -10.29 20.85 7.15
N GLY A 431 -11.53 21.07 6.71
CA GLY A 431 -12.58 21.78 7.46
C GLY A 431 -12.83 23.23 7.03
N ALA A 432 -12.23 23.70 5.94
CA ALA A 432 -12.50 25.04 5.40
C ALA A 432 -13.92 25.10 4.79
N GLY A 433 -14.75 26.03 5.27
CA GLY A 433 -16.07 26.31 4.71
C GLY A 433 -16.12 27.54 3.79
N LYS A 434 -15.11 28.41 3.92
CA LYS A 434 -14.96 29.62 3.10
C LYS A 434 -13.51 29.87 2.74
N LEU A 435 -13.24 30.11 1.45
CA LEU A 435 -11.93 30.50 0.94
C LEU A 435 -11.96 31.96 0.47
N LEU A 436 -11.07 32.78 1.03
CA LEU A 436 -10.87 34.17 0.59
C LEU A 436 -9.60 34.22 -0.24
N VAL A 437 -9.73 34.15 -1.56
CA VAL A 437 -8.62 34.03 -2.51
C VAL A 437 -8.24 35.41 -3.04
N GLU A 438 -6.97 35.76 -2.90
CA GLU A 438 -6.33 36.99 -3.38
C GLU A 438 -5.21 36.62 -4.35
N CYS A 439 -5.28 37.10 -5.59
CA CYS A 439 -4.18 36.98 -6.56
C CYS A 439 -3.31 38.22 -6.43
N VAL A 440 -2.08 38.05 -5.94
CA VAL A 440 -1.13 39.17 -5.74
C VAL A 440 -0.14 39.27 -6.89
N ALA A 441 0.02 38.20 -7.67
CA ALA A 441 0.86 38.19 -8.85
C ALA A 441 0.12 38.65 -10.11
N GLU A 442 0.83 39.41 -10.96
CA GLU A 442 0.42 39.79 -12.31
C GLU A 442 0.87 38.73 -13.33
N SER A 443 0.38 37.49 -13.21
CA SER A 443 0.71 36.41 -14.15
C SER A 443 -0.50 35.54 -14.50
N GLU A 444 -0.55 35.08 -15.76
CA GLU A 444 -1.61 34.20 -16.26
C GLU A 444 -1.71 32.90 -15.43
N ILE A 445 -0.57 32.35 -15.01
CA ILE A 445 -0.53 31.15 -14.17
C ILE A 445 -1.18 31.40 -12.81
N ALA A 446 -0.88 32.52 -12.16
CA ALA A 446 -1.46 32.88 -10.88
C ALA A 446 -2.97 33.15 -10.97
N GLU A 447 -3.42 33.81 -12.03
CA GLU A 447 -4.85 34.04 -12.30
C GLU A 447 -5.61 32.73 -12.53
N ARG A 448 -5.04 31.82 -13.33
CA ARG A 448 -5.63 30.51 -13.63
C ARG A 448 -5.67 29.61 -12.40
N LEU A 449 -4.64 29.66 -11.56
CA LEU A 449 -4.66 28.99 -10.26
C LEU A 449 -5.76 29.55 -9.36
N THR A 450 -5.87 30.88 -9.28
CA THR A 450 -6.92 31.56 -8.50
C THR A 450 -8.31 31.12 -8.95
N GLN A 451 -8.54 31.04 -10.27
CA GLN A 451 -9.78 30.53 -10.85
C GLN A 451 -10.03 29.07 -10.48
N GLY A 452 -9.00 28.21 -10.57
CA GLY A 452 -9.07 26.81 -10.15
C GLY A 452 -9.46 26.65 -8.68
N ILE A 453 -8.90 27.45 -7.77
CA ILE A 453 -9.26 27.43 -6.34
C ILE A 453 -10.74 27.76 -6.17
N ARG A 454 -11.25 28.80 -6.84
CA ARG A 454 -12.65 29.20 -6.74
C ARG A 454 -13.59 28.10 -7.25
N TRP A 455 -13.30 27.50 -8.40
CA TRP A 455 -14.08 26.39 -8.95
C TRP A 455 -14.04 25.15 -8.06
N GLY A 456 -12.85 24.78 -7.57
CA GLY A 456 -12.69 23.65 -6.66
C GLY A 456 -13.47 23.84 -5.36
N ALA A 457 -13.45 25.05 -4.78
CA ALA A 457 -14.20 25.37 -3.58
C ALA A 457 -15.71 25.17 -3.79
N LEU A 458 -16.25 25.73 -4.87
CA LEU A 458 -17.66 25.60 -5.24
C LEU A 458 -18.06 24.15 -5.50
N ALA A 459 -17.22 23.39 -6.22
CA ALA A 459 -17.44 21.97 -6.48
C ALA A 459 -17.35 21.11 -5.20
N CYS A 460 -16.73 21.62 -4.12
CA CYS A 460 -16.76 21.01 -2.78
C CYS A 460 -17.86 21.60 -1.88
N GLY A 461 -18.68 22.52 -2.40
CA GLY A 461 -19.74 23.23 -1.69
C GLY A 461 -19.27 24.24 -0.62
N ALA A 462 -18.02 24.68 -0.70
CA ALA A 462 -17.51 25.81 0.07
C ALA A 462 -17.76 27.15 -0.65
N VAL A 463 -17.74 28.25 0.11
CA VAL A 463 -17.90 29.61 -0.43
C VAL A 463 -16.55 30.19 -0.84
N ALA A 464 -16.46 30.84 -2.00
CA ALA A 464 -15.29 31.61 -2.41
C ALA A 464 -15.65 33.07 -2.73
N ASN A 465 -14.74 34.02 -2.49
CA ASN A 465 -14.93 35.44 -2.82
C ASN A 465 -14.85 35.70 -4.35
N GLY A 466 -15.51 36.77 -4.81
CA GLY A 466 -15.66 37.12 -6.24
C GLY A 466 -16.93 36.57 -6.89
N GLN A 467 -17.98 36.38 -6.09
CA GLN A 467 -19.34 36.13 -6.57
C GLN A 467 -19.90 37.43 -7.14
N ASP A 468 -20.16 37.48 -8.44
CA ASP A 468 -21.39 38.12 -8.87
C ASP A 468 -22.48 37.05 -8.72
N GLU A 469 -23.51 37.35 -7.92
CA GLU A 469 -24.80 36.67 -8.05
C GLU A 469 -25.20 36.74 -9.52
N PRO A 470 -25.83 35.70 -10.11
CA PRO A 470 -26.33 35.82 -11.47
C PRO A 470 -27.28 37.02 -11.49
N GLU A 471 -26.93 38.06 -12.25
CA GLU A 471 -27.89 39.10 -12.61
C GLU A 471 -29.10 38.36 -13.15
N THR A 472 -30.19 38.39 -12.37
CA THR A 472 -31.50 38.12 -12.88
C THR A 472 -31.64 39.05 -14.07
N VAL A 473 -31.60 38.48 -15.28
CA VAL A 473 -32.00 39.18 -16.50
C VAL A 473 -33.43 39.62 -16.24
N SER A 474 -33.56 40.88 -15.81
CA SER A 474 -34.82 41.54 -15.64
C SER A 474 -35.41 41.63 -17.04
N ASP A 475 -36.47 40.86 -17.23
CA ASP A 475 -37.39 40.97 -18.33
C ASP A 475 -37.86 42.43 -18.39
N SER A 476 -37.27 43.23 -19.29
CA SER A 476 -37.82 44.52 -19.70
C SER A 476 -38.16 44.45 -21.17
N SER A 477 -39.40 44.06 -21.43
CA SER A 477 -40.10 44.28 -22.68
C SER A 477 -40.12 45.77 -23.06
N ALA A 478 -39.60 46.09 -24.24
CA ALA A 478 -40.16 47.06 -25.19
C ALA A 478 -39.47 46.92 -26.55
#